data_AF-A0A2P2L7S7-F1
#
_entry.id   AF-A0A2P2L7S7-F1
#
_cell.length_a   1.000
_cell.length_b   1.000
_cell.length_c   1.000
_cell.angle_alpha   90.00
_cell.angle_beta   90.00
_cell.angle_gamma   90.00
#
_symmetry.space_group_name_H-M   'P 1'
#
loop_
_entity.id
_entity.type
_entity.pdbx_description
1 polymer ?
#
loop_
_entity_poly.entity_id
_entity_poly.type
_entity_poly.pdbx_seq_one_letter_code
_entity_poly.pdbx_strand_id
1 'polypeptide(L)'
;MGSPGLSSRNNGQRRLGISEPISLGGPTEYDVIKTHELEKFLQEAGLYESKEEAVCREEVLGRLDQIVKNWVKIISRAKGLNEQLVQEANAKIFTFGSYRLGVHGPGADIDTLCVGPVHATREVRSNLAYLWLNDFYFTLVRVLHKFKLLIKLTAGRIFW
;
A
#
# COMPACT_ATOMS: atom_id res chain seq x y z
N MET A 1 -9.47 49.59 -22.86
CA MET A 1 -9.33 50.44 -21.66
C MET A 1 -9.23 49.51 -20.47
N GLY A 2 -8.11 49.55 -19.75
CA GLY A 2 -7.86 48.69 -18.61
C GLY A 2 -8.62 49.15 -17.37
N SER A 3 -8.96 48.21 -16.50
CA SER A 3 -9.31 48.37 -15.08
C SER A 3 -9.52 46.97 -14.48
N PRO A 4 -9.35 46.78 -13.16
CA PRO A 4 -8.12 46.99 -12.40
C PRO A 4 -7.70 45.69 -11.69
N GLY A 5 -6.42 45.57 -11.37
CA GLY A 5 -5.88 44.45 -10.60
C GLY A 5 -6.56 44.32 -9.23
N LEU A 6 -7.07 43.11 -8.95
CA LEU A 6 -7.46 42.72 -7.60
C LEU A 6 -6.20 42.23 -6.88
N SER A 7 -5.61 43.12 -6.09
CA SER A 7 -4.54 42.78 -5.15
C SER A 7 -5.10 42.00 -3.96
N SER A 8 -4.66 40.74 -3.87
CA SER A 8 -4.38 39.93 -2.67
C SER A 8 -5.37 39.94 -1.49
N ARG A 9 -5.95 38.77 -1.19
CA ARG A 9 -5.95 38.21 0.18
C ARG A 9 -6.19 36.68 0.21
N ASN A 10 -5.29 36.03 0.94
CA ASN A 10 -5.14 34.61 1.29
C ASN A 10 -6.42 33.78 1.54
N ASN A 11 -6.41 32.54 1.06
CA ASN A 11 -6.53 31.37 1.94
C ASN A 11 -5.83 30.16 1.30
N GLY A 12 -5.20 29.29 2.09
CA GLY A 12 -4.30 28.22 1.64
C GLY A 12 -4.92 27.10 0.78
N GLN A 13 -5.53 27.44 -0.35
CA GLN A 13 -6.01 26.47 -1.34
C GLN A 13 -4.82 25.89 -2.11
N ARG A 14 -4.50 24.63 -1.82
CA ARG A 14 -3.55 23.83 -2.61
C ARG A 14 -4.02 23.81 -4.07
N ARG A 15 -3.28 24.47 -4.96
CA ARG A 15 -3.44 24.32 -6.40
C ARG A 15 -3.06 22.89 -6.79
N LEU A 16 -4.01 22.15 -7.35
CA LEU A 16 -3.79 20.81 -7.88
C LEU A 16 -3.42 20.94 -9.36
N GLY A 17 -2.18 20.61 -9.71
CA GLY A 17 -1.67 20.68 -11.08
C GLY A 17 -0.90 21.96 -11.41
N ILE A 18 -0.45 22.04 -12.68
CA ILE A 18 0.43 23.11 -13.18
C ILE A 18 -0.31 24.27 -13.87
N SER A 19 -1.56 24.05 -14.30
CA SER A 19 -2.42 25.04 -14.98
C SER A 19 -3.66 25.36 -14.17
N GLU A 20 -4.37 26.42 -14.56
CA GLU A 20 -5.68 26.74 -14.01
C GLU A 20 -6.73 25.68 -14.42
N PRO A 21 -7.77 25.47 -13.59
CA PRO A 21 -8.86 24.55 -13.91
C PRO A 21 -9.65 25.06 -15.12
N ILE A 22 -10.08 24.12 -15.99
CA ILE A 22 -10.90 24.43 -17.17
C ILE A 22 -12.30 24.91 -16.75
N SER A 23 -12.85 24.33 -15.69
CA SER A 23 -14.14 24.71 -15.12
C SER A 23 -14.12 24.50 -13.61
N LEU A 24 -14.78 25.40 -12.89
CA LEU A 24 -15.07 25.28 -11.45
C LEU A 24 -16.55 24.95 -11.19
N GLY A 25 -17.33 24.69 -12.25
CA GLY A 25 -18.73 24.29 -12.13
C GLY A 25 -18.87 22.93 -11.45
N GLY A 26 -19.76 22.85 -10.46
CA GLY A 26 -20.15 21.58 -9.83
C GLY A 26 -21.06 20.74 -10.73
N PRO A 27 -21.34 19.48 -10.36
CA PRO A 27 -22.23 18.61 -11.10
C PRO A 27 -23.68 19.14 -11.08
N THR A 28 -24.40 18.96 -12.19
CA THR A 28 -25.84 19.20 -12.26
C THR A 28 -26.62 18.03 -11.65
N GLU A 29 -27.92 18.21 -11.40
CA GLU A 29 -28.79 17.12 -10.94
C GLU A 29 -28.81 15.93 -11.92
N TYR A 30 -28.76 16.21 -13.22
CA TYR A 30 -28.65 15.19 -14.25
C TYR A 30 -27.35 14.38 -14.13
N ASP A 31 -26.21 15.06 -13.91
CA ASP A 31 -24.92 14.40 -13.73
C ASP A 31 -24.93 13.49 -12.51
N VAL A 32 -25.52 13.96 -11.40
CA VAL A 32 -25.66 13.17 -10.18
C VAL A 32 -26.50 11.92 -10.44
N ILE A 33 -27.62 12.02 -11.16
CA ILE A 33 -28.44 10.85 -11.53
C ILE A 33 -27.61 9.85 -12.36
N LYS A 34 -26.83 10.32 -13.34
CA LYS A 34 -25.97 9.47 -14.17
C LYS A 34 -24.84 8.82 -13.39
N THR A 35 -24.27 9.50 -12.39
CA THR A 35 -23.29 8.90 -11.48
C THR A 35 -23.89 7.72 -10.72
N HIS A 36 -25.11 7.85 -10.19
CA HIS A 36 -25.77 6.75 -9.47
C HIS A 36 -26.10 5.56 -10.38
N GLU A 37 -26.56 5.82 -11.62
CA GLU A 37 -26.78 4.75 -12.61
C GLU A 37 -25.48 3.99 -12.94
N LEU A 38 -24.37 4.72 -13.09
CA LEU A 38 -23.06 4.13 -13.33
C LEU A 38 -22.58 3.29 -12.13
N GLU A 39 -22.69 3.81 -10.91
CA GLU A 39 -22.29 3.07 -9.70
C GLU A 39 -23.05 1.76 -9.55
N LYS A 40 -24.37 1.79 -9.79
CA LYS A 40 -25.22 0.60 -9.78
C LYS A 40 -24.77 -0.42 -10.82
N PHE A 41 -24.50 0.01 -12.05
CA PHE A 41 -24.01 -0.87 -13.10
C PHE A 41 -22.67 -1.53 -12.73
N LEU A 42 -21.73 -0.78 -12.15
CA LEU A 42 -20.42 -1.30 -11.71
C LEU A 42 -20.57 -2.32 -10.57
N GLN A 43 -21.52 -2.11 -9.65
CA GLN A 43 -21.86 -3.07 -8.60
C GLN A 43 -22.44 -4.36 -9.17
N GLU A 44 -23.40 -4.26 -10.10
CA GLU A 44 -24.01 -5.41 -10.76
C GLU A 44 -23.00 -6.21 -11.61
N ALA A 45 -22.00 -5.53 -12.17
CA ALA A 45 -20.88 -6.17 -12.88
C ALA A 45 -19.88 -6.88 -11.96
N GLY A 46 -20.02 -6.77 -10.63
CA GLY A 46 -19.14 -7.43 -9.66
C GLY A 46 -17.72 -6.84 -9.62
N LEU A 47 -17.56 -5.54 -9.89
CA LEU A 47 -16.25 -4.89 -9.92
C LEU A 47 -15.75 -4.43 -8.55
N TYR A 48 -16.63 -4.39 -7.55
CA TYR A 48 -16.26 -4.06 -6.17
C TYR A 48 -15.93 -5.32 -5.38
N GLU A 49 -14.86 -5.23 -4.59
CA GLU A 49 -14.48 -6.26 -3.64
C GLU A 49 -15.58 -6.54 -2.61
N SER A 50 -15.76 -7.80 -2.23
CA SER A 50 -16.66 -8.20 -1.15
C SER A 50 -16.10 -7.82 0.22
N LYS A 51 -16.98 -7.64 1.21
CA LYS A 51 -16.54 -7.29 2.58
C LYS A 51 -15.65 -8.39 3.18
N GLU A 52 -15.96 -9.64 2.87
CA GLU A 52 -15.23 -10.82 3.34
C GLU A 52 -13.80 -10.86 2.77
N GLU A 53 -13.64 -10.56 1.48
CA GLU A 53 -12.32 -10.43 0.85
C GLU A 53 -11.55 -9.24 1.42
N ALA A 54 -12.20 -8.09 1.63
CA ALA A 54 -11.55 -6.92 2.23
C ALA A 54 -10.99 -7.23 3.64
N VAL A 55 -11.80 -7.85 4.50
CA VAL A 55 -11.37 -8.29 5.85
C VAL A 55 -10.21 -9.28 5.74
N CYS A 56 -10.28 -10.24 4.82
CA CYS A 56 -9.21 -11.18 4.59
C CYS A 56 -7.89 -10.46 4.22
N ARG A 57 -7.93 -9.50 3.29
CA ARG A 57 -6.74 -8.74 2.90
C ARG A 57 -6.11 -7.99 4.06
N GLU A 58 -6.94 -7.39 4.92
CA GLU A 58 -6.49 -6.71 6.14
C GLU A 58 -5.79 -7.68 7.10
N GLU A 59 -6.34 -8.88 7.31
CA GLU A 59 -5.72 -9.92 8.14
C GLU A 59 -4.35 -10.35 7.57
N VAL A 60 -4.25 -10.52 6.25
CA VAL A 60 -2.98 -10.87 5.59
C VAL A 60 -1.94 -9.78 5.77
N LEU A 61 -2.32 -8.51 5.59
CA LEU A 61 -1.44 -7.37 5.82
C LEU A 61 -0.97 -7.29 7.28
N GLY A 62 -1.88 -7.52 8.23
CA GLY A 62 -1.53 -7.55 9.66
C GLY A 62 -0.52 -8.65 9.99
N ARG A 63 -0.69 -9.85 9.43
CA ARG A 63 0.28 -10.95 9.60
C ARG A 63 1.61 -10.64 8.93
N LEU A 64 1.60 -10.08 7.73
CA LEU A 64 2.82 -9.71 7.00
C LEU A 64 3.62 -8.66 7.78
N ASP A 65 2.97 -7.66 8.38
CA ASP A 65 3.61 -6.66 9.22
C ASP A 65 4.35 -7.30 10.41
N GLN A 66 3.73 -8.24 11.11
CA GLN A 66 4.37 -8.96 12.24
C GLN A 66 5.57 -9.78 11.79
N ILE A 67 5.45 -10.48 10.66
CA ILE A 67 6.52 -11.29 10.08
C ILE A 67 7.75 -10.42 9.78
N VAL A 68 7.55 -9.28 9.14
CA VAL A 68 8.65 -8.38 8.76
C VAL A 68 9.30 -7.77 10.00
N LYS A 69 8.53 -7.37 11.02
CA LYS A 69 9.08 -6.86 12.29
C LYS A 69 9.94 -7.90 12.99
N ASN A 70 9.44 -9.13 13.12
CA ASN A 70 10.19 -10.22 13.73
C ASN A 70 11.47 -10.53 12.96
N TRP A 71 11.40 -10.52 11.63
CA TRP A 71 12.57 -10.71 10.76
C TRP A 71 13.66 -9.66 11.01
N VAL A 72 13.31 -8.37 11.12
CA VAL A 72 14.29 -7.32 11.43
C VAL A 72 14.94 -7.51 12.79
N LYS A 73 14.21 -7.98 13.81
CA LYS A 73 14.79 -8.31 15.12
C LYS A 73 15.79 -9.48 15.03
N ILE A 74 15.46 -10.53 14.28
CA ILE A 74 16.35 -11.68 14.06
C ILE A 74 17.64 -11.24 13.36
N ILE A 75 17.53 -10.43 12.30
CA ILE A 75 18.71 -9.89 11.61
C ILE A 75 19.55 -9.02 12.55
N SER A 76 18.90 -8.19 13.35
CA SER A 76 19.59 -7.29 14.29
C SER A 76 20.41 -8.09 15.31
N ARG A 77 19.87 -9.20 15.84
CA ARG A 77 20.61 -10.13 16.70
C ARG A 77 21.76 -10.81 15.97
N ALA A 78 21.50 -11.32 14.76
CA ALA A 78 22.53 -12.00 13.96
C ALA A 78 23.70 -11.08 13.58
N LYS A 79 23.46 -9.77 13.50
CA LYS A 79 24.49 -8.74 13.31
C LYS A 79 25.26 -8.40 14.59
N GLY A 80 24.92 -9.00 15.73
CA GLY A 80 25.55 -8.73 17.02
C GLY A 80 25.15 -7.40 17.65
N LEU A 81 24.01 -6.82 17.26
CA LEU A 81 23.50 -5.62 17.92
C LEU A 81 23.06 -5.96 19.35
N ASN A 82 23.20 -5.00 20.26
CA ASN A 82 22.77 -5.18 21.65
C ASN A 82 21.24 -5.36 21.73
N GLU A 83 20.74 -5.99 22.82
CA GLU A 83 19.31 -6.29 22.94
C GLU A 83 18.43 -5.02 22.95
N GLN A 84 18.94 -3.87 23.41
CA GLN A 84 18.20 -2.62 23.34
C GLN A 84 17.91 -2.22 21.89
N LEU A 85 18.94 -2.19 21.03
CA LEU A 85 18.83 -1.88 19.61
C LEU A 85 18.00 -2.92 18.86
N VAL A 86 18.05 -4.19 19.28
CA VAL A 86 17.18 -5.26 18.73
C VAL A 86 15.72 -5.00 19.05
N GLN A 87 15.39 -4.54 20.25
CA GLN A 87 14.01 -4.23 20.61
C GLN A 87 13.49 -3.00 19.89
N GLU A 88 14.36 -2.00 19.68
CA GLU A 88 14.08 -0.79 18.91
C GLU A 88 14.01 -1.04 17.39
N ALA A 89 14.64 -2.12 16.90
CA ALA A 89 14.64 -2.45 15.49
C ALA A 89 13.21 -2.76 15.00
N ASN A 90 12.77 -1.97 14.03
CA ASN A 90 11.42 -2.02 13.50
C ASN A 90 11.42 -2.00 11.98
N ALA A 91 10.34 -2.51 11.40
CA ALA A 91 10.09 -2.47 9.98
C ALA A 91 8.62 -2.14 9.74
N LYS A 92 8.35 -1.62 8.54
CA LYS A 92 7.00 -1.22 8.15
C LYS A 92 6.73 -1.66 6.73
N ILE A 93 5.54 -2.20 6.53
CA ILE A 93 5.01 -2.44 5.19
C ILE A 93 4.16 -1.25 4.74
N PHE A 94 4.23 -0.95 3.45
CA PHE A 94 3.44 0.07 2.79
C PHE A 94 2.75 -0.54 1.59
N THR A 95 1.44 -0.38 1.51
CA THR A 95 0.70 -0.73 0.31
C THR A 95 0.84 0.36 -0.74
N PHE A 96 0.93 -0.05 -2.00
CA PHE A 96 0.87 0.83 -3.17
C PHE A 96 -0.05 0.20 -4.24
N GLY A 97 -0.07 0.77 -5.44
CA GLY A 97 -0.89 0.24 -6.53
C GLY A 97 -2.40 0.40 -6.30
N SER A 98 -3.18 -0.40 -7.01
CA SER A 98 -4.65 -0.31 -7.03
C SER A 98 -5.28 -0.50 -5.65
N TYR A 99 -4.75 -1.42 -4.84
CA TYR A 99 -5.21 -1.66 -3.48
C TYR A 99 -5.10 -0.41 -2.60
N ARG A 100 -3.98 0.31 -2.69
CA ARG A 100 -3.79 1.54 -1.91
C ARG A 100 -4.70 2.68 -2.38
N LEU A 101 -5.08 2.69 -3.65
CA LEU A 101 -5.96 3.70 -4.23
C LEU A 101 -7.45 3.38 -4.01
N GLY A 102 -7.80 2.18 -3.54
CA GLY A 102 -9.18 1.77 -3.31
C GLY A 102 -9.96 1.48 -4.60
N VAL A 103 -9.25 1.20 -5.69
CA VAL A 103 -9.83 0.91 -7.02
C VAL A 103 -9.55 -0.51 -7.49
N HIS A 104 -9.16 -1.39 -6.57
CA HIS A 104 -8.94 -2.81 -6.85
C HIS A 104 -10.27 -3.57 -6.92
N GLY A 105 -10.35 -4.53 -7.84
CA GLY A 105 -11.49 -5.43 -7.95
C GLY A 105 -11.26 -6.75 -7.21
N PRO A 106 -12.27 -7.64 -7.21
CA PRO A 106 -12.14 -9.00 -6.70
C PRO A 106 -10.95 -9.73 -7.30
N GLY A 107 -10.22 -10.47 -6.47
CA GLY A 107 -9.04 -11.23 -6.91
C GLY A 107 -7.82 -10.43 -7.38
N ALA A 108 -7.83 -9.09 -7.30
CA ALA A 108 -6.65 -8.28 -7.60
C ALA A 108 -5.49 -8.59 -6.62
N ASP A 109 -4.24 -8.36 -7.01
CA ASP A 109 -3.11 -8.53 -6.08
C ASP A 109 -3.02 -7.38 -5.04
N ILE A 110 -2.23 -7.58 -3.97
CA ILE A 110 -1.84 -6.52 -3.04
C ILE A 110 -0.36 -6.23 -3.22
N ASP A 111 -0.07 -5.05 -3.77
CA ASP A 111 1.29 -4.56 -3.89
C ASP A 111 1.79 -4.01 -2.54
N THR A 112 2.85 -4.60 -2.01
CA THR A 112 3.46 -4.20 -0.72
C THR A 112 4.95 -3.93 -0.83
N LEU A 113 5.38 -2.82 -0.23
CA LEU A 113 6.78 -2.44 -0.05
C LEU A 113 7.14 -2.58 1.42
N CYS A 114 8.22 -3.31 1.71
CA CYS A 114 8.81 -3.38 3.05
C CYS A 114 9.93 -2.34 3.19
N VAL A 115 9.89 -1.55 4.25
CA VAL A 115 10.94 -0.62 4.66
C VAL A 115 11.47 -1.03 6.02
N GLY A 116 12.78 -1.25 6.10
CA GLY A 116 13.48 -1.62 7.33
C GLY A 116 14.80 -0.87 7.46
N PRO A 117 15.54 -1.12 8.55
CA PRO A 117 16.78 -0.42 8.85
C PRO A 117 17.91 -0.84 7.88
N VAL A 118 18.88 0.04 7.68
CA VAL A 118 19.94 -0.11 6.66
C VAL A 118 20.76 -1.40 6.78
N HIS A 119 20.94 -1.93 7.99
CA HIS A 119 21.67 -3.17 8.24
C HIS A 119 20.91 -4.43 7.81
N ALA A 120 19.59 -4.33 7.58
CA ALA A 120 18.76 -5.39 7.01
C ALA A 120 18.92 -5.46 5.48
N THR A 121 20.13 -5.83 5.05
CA THR A 121 20.51 -5.89 3.63
C THR A 121 20.02 -7.15 2.93
N ARG A 122 19.90 -7.06 1.60
CA ARG A 122 19.47 -8.16 0.71
C ARG A 122 20.36 -9.41 0.77
N GLU A 123 21.59 -9.30 1.23
CA GLU A 123 22.59 -10.38 1.26
C GLU A 123 22.52 -11.22 2.54
N VAL A 124 22.02 -10.65 3.64
CA VAL A 124 21.69 -11.42 4.87
C VAL A 124 20.60 -12.46 4.59
N ARG A 125 19.80 -12.21 3.54
CA ARG A 125 18.81 -13.13 2.98
C ARG A 125 19.40 -14.46 2.48
N SER A 126 20.72 -14.59 2.28
CA SER A 126 21.34 -15.75 1.60
C SER A 126 21.74 -16.88 2.56
N ASN A 127 22.19 -16.57 3.78
CA ASN A 127 22.71 -17.58 4.71
C ASN A 127 21.68 -18.01 5.78
N LEU A 128 20.70 -17.16 6.09
CA LEU A 128 19.53 -17.51 6.91
C LEU A 128 18.29 -17.80 6.04
N ALA A 129 18.49 -17.88 4.72
CA ALA A 129 17.46 -18.02 3.69
C ALA A 129 16.59 -19.25 3.87
N TYR A 130 17.18 -20.39 4.24
CA TYR A 130 16.46 -21.66 4.27
C TYR A 130 15.45 -21.73 5.42
N LEU A 131 15.77 -21.13 6.57
CA LEU A 131 14.83 -21.06 7.69
C LEU A 131 13.79 -19.96 7.46
N TRP A 132 14.22 -18.81 6.91
CA TRP A 132 13.30 -17.73 6.57
C TRP A 132 12.35 -18.10 5.44
N LEU A 133 12.81 -18.65 4.30
CA LEU A 133 11.92 -19.19 3.28
C LEU A 133 11.11 -20.35 3.83
N ASN A 134 11.60 -21.27 4.65
CA ASN A 134 10.69 -22.31 5.13
C ASN A 134 9.61 -21.76 6.06
N ASP A 135 9.88 -20.87 7.01
CA ASP A 135 8.85 -20.28 7.89
C ASP A 135 7.99 -19.21 7.20
N PHE A 136 8.61 -18.36 6.39
CA PHE A 136 7.94 -17.36 5.54
C PHE A 136 7.11 -18.07 4.49
N TYR A 137 7.66 -18.99 3.70
CA TYR A 137 6.93 -19.74 2.66
C TYR A 137 5.93 -20.73 3.28
N PHE A 138 6.13 -21.35 4.46
CA PHE A 138 5.04 -22.13 5.08
C PHE A 138 3.89 -21.24 5.55
N THR A 139 4.21 -20.11 6.18
CA THR A 139 3.20 -19.18 6.70
C THR A 139 2.50 -18.44 5.56
N LEU A 140 3.26 -18.03 4.55
CA LEU A 140 2.79 -17.46 3.30
C LEU A 140 1.99 -18.50 2.54
N VAL A 141 2.48 -19.70 2.24
CA VAL A 141 1.71 -20.76 1.55
C VAL A 141 0.45 -21.13 2.33
N ARG A 142 0.45 -21.20 3.66
CA ARG A 142 -0.81 -21.41 4.42
C ARG A 142 -1.80 -20.26 4.29
N VAL A 143 -1.30 -19.02 4.19
CA VAL A 143 -2.13 -17.83 3.94
C VAL A 143 -2.58 -17.80 2.47
N LEU A 144 -1.69 -18.05 1.52
CA LEU A 144 -1.91 -17.99 0.07
C LEU A 144 -2.77 -19.13 -0.46
N HIS A 145 -2.59 -20.36 0.06
CA HIS A 145 -3.39 -21.53 -0.33
C HIS A 145 -4.84 -21.43 0.19
N LYS A 146 -5.11 -20.51 1.11
CA LYS A 146 -6.45 -20.16 1.56
C LYS A 146 -7.02 -18.94 0.82
N PHE A 147 -6.18 -18.09 0.21
CA PHE A 147 -6.57 -16.74 -0.23
C PHE A 147 -6.08 -16.28 -1.62
N LYS A 148 -5.50 -17.15 -2.47
CA LYS A 148 -5.13 -16.86 -3.88
C LYS A 148 -4.33 -15.56 -4.10
N LEU A 149 -3.51 -15.14 -3.14
CA LEU A 149 -2.72 -13.91 -3.25
C LEU A 149 -1.33 -14.22 -3.87
N LEU A 150 -0.89 -13.47 -4.88
CA LEU A 150 0.45 -13.62 -5.47
C LEU A 150 1.38 -12.51 -4.96
N ILE A 151 2.23 -12.83 -3.97
CA ILE A 151 3.22 -11.87 -3.48
C ILE A 151 4.49 -11.95 -4.34
N LYS A 152 4.63 -11.02 -5.30
CA LYS A 152 5.89 -10.78 -6.02
C LYS A 152 6.77 -9.81 -5.22
N LEU A 153 7.74 -10.34 -4.49
CA LEU A 153 8.76 -9.52 -3.82
C LEU A 153 9.74 -8.95 -4.86
N THR A 154 9.49 -7.73 -5.33
CA THR A 154 10.42 -7.00 -6.20
C THR A 154 11.13 -5.91 -5.40
N ALA A 155 12.39 -6.14 -5.04
CA ALA A 155 13.22 -5.16 -4.32
C ALA A 155 14.06 -4.32 -5.30
N GLY A 156 13.47 -3.22 -5.80
CA GLY A 156 14.17 -2.22 -6.60
C GLY A 156 14.99 -1.26 -5.72
N ARG A 157 16.19 -0.85 -6.15
CA ARG A 157 16.88 0.32 -5.59
C ARG A 157 16.04 1.55 -5.93
N ILE A 158 15.42 2.18 -4.93
CA ILE A 158 14.79 3.49 -5.12
C ILE A 158 15.90 4.52 -4.88
N PHE A 159 16.47 5.04 -5.97
CA PHE A 159 17.23 6.28 -5.95
C PHE A 159 16.21 7.43 -5.90
N TRP A 160 16.38 8.35 -4.96
CA TRP A 160 15.90 9.72 -5.09
C TRP A 160 17.06 10.58 -5.57
#